data_AF-X1V382-F1
#
_entry.id   AF-X1V382-F1
#
_cell.length_a   1.000
_cell.length_b   1.000
_cell.length_c   1.000
_cell.angle_alpha   90.00
_cell.angle_beta   90.00
_cell.angle_gamma   90.00
#
_symmetry.space_group_name_H-M   'P 1'
#
loop_
_entity.id
_entity.type
_entity.pdbx_description
1 polymer ?
#
loop_
_entity_poly.entity_id
_entity_poly.type
_entity_poly.pdbx_seq_one_letter_code
_entity_poly.pdbx_strand_id
1 'polypeptide(L)'
;KSGQSGDRVTELEDLMAQKDEELTKANARIIELEQTVANLDSEVVSLKQALAESEERLTTINHSLAEAVAVYKDLVAQSNPEVPEELITGDTIEAINESLEKAKTLVNRVKQGLEAEITAGKVPAGAPIRTPPDLSALSPREKINYAIGGKT
;
A
#
# COMPACT_ATOMS: atom_id res chain seq x y z
N LYS A 1 67.60 -71.31 -3.03
CA LYS A 1 66.98 -70.38 -2.06
C LYS A 1 67.47 -68.94 -2.19
N SER A 2 68.74 -68.67 -2.57
CA SER A 2 69.28 -67.30 -2.69
C SER A 2 68.67 -66.44 -3.82
N GLY A 3 68.21 -67.03 -4.94
CA GLY A 3 67.61 -66.26 -6.06
C GLY A 3 66.23 -65.69 -5.74
N GLN A 4 65.39 -66.46 -5.03
CA GLN A 4 64.02 -66.09 -4.69
C GLN A 4 63.93 -64.89 -3.71
N SER A 5 64.98 -64.67 -2.90
CA SER A 5 65.06 -63.48 -2.03
C SER A 5 65.45 -62.22 -2.80
N GLY A 6 66.22 -62.31 -3.88
CA GLY A 6 66.58 -61.16 -4.72
C GLY A 6 65.39 -60.63 -5.52
N ASP A 7 64.65 -61.54 -6.18
CA ASP A 7 63.46 -61.19 -6.97
C ASP A 7 62.36 -60.53 -6.11
N ARG A 8 62.27 -60.92 -4.83
CA ARG A 8 61.33 -60.34 -3.87
C ARG A 8 61.73 -58.93 -3.44
N VAL A 9 63.03 -58.63 -3.37
CA VAL A 9 63.53 -57.29 -3.04
C VAL A 9 63.24 -56.33 -4.19
N THR A 10 63.49 -56.75 -5.43
CA THR A 10 63.18 -55.92 -6.61
C THR A 10 61.68 -55.65 -6.75
N GLU A 11 60.83 -56.65 -6.52
CA GLU A 11 59.36 -56.47 -6.53
C GLU A 11 58.89 -55.46 -5.48
N LEU A 12 59.50 -55.47 -4.28
CA LEU A 12 59.19 -54.52 -3.22
C LEU A 12 59.69 -53.11 -3.54
N GLU A 13 60.86 -52.97 -4.15
CA GLU A 13 61.41 -51.67 -4.58
C GLU A 13 60.52 -51.02 -5.65
N ASP A 14 60.08 -51.79 -6.64
CA ASP A 14 59.15 -51.32 -7.67
C ASP A 14 57.81 -50.88 -7.07
N LEU A 15 57.27 -51.66 -6.12
CA LEU A 15 56.04 -51.32 -5.42
C LEU A 15 56.18 -50.04 -4.58
N MET A 16 57.33 -49.85 -3.89
CA MET A 16 57.58 -48.63 -3.14
C MET A 16 57.65 -47.42 -4.06
N ALA A 17 58.36 -47.52 -5.19
CA ALA A 17 58.44 -46.44 -6.17
C ALA A 17 57.05 -46.06 -6.71
N GLN A 18 56.21 -47.05 -7.03
CA GLN A 18 54.83 -46.80 -7.45
C GLN A 18 54.01 -46.10 -6.36
N LYS A 19 54.15 -46.52 -5.10
CA LYS A 19 53.43 -45.92 -3.97
C LYS A 19 53.88 -44.48 -3.69
N ASP A 20 55.16 -44.19 -3.82
CA ASP A 20 55.70 -42.83 -3.67
C ASP A 20 55.19 -41.88 -4.77
N GLU A 21 55.06 -42.38 -6.00
CA GLU A 21 54.45 -41.62 -7.10
C GLU A 21 52.96 -41.34 -6.84
N GLU A 22 52.21 -42.35 -6.40
CA GLU A 22 50.79 -42.21 -6.00
C GLU A 22 50.63 -41.21 -4.85
N LEU A 23 51.49 -41.28 -3.83
CA LEU A 23 51.48 -40.37 -2.68
C LEU A 23 51.77 -38.93 -3.11
N THR A 24 52.72 -38.74 -4.03
CA THR A 24 53.06 -37.41 -4.57
C THR A 24 51.88 -36.81 -5.32
N LYS A 25 51.19 -37.60 -6.16
CA LYS A 25 49.98 -37.17 -6.87
C LYS A 25 48.84 -36.85 -5.91
N ALA A 26 48.63 -37.67 -4.89
CA ALA A 26 47.61 -37.43 -3.87
C ALA A 26 47.88 -36.13 -3.09
N ASN A 27 49.12 -35.89 -2.67
CA ASN A 27 49.52 -34.66 -1.98
C ASN A 27 49.31 -33.42 -2.86
N ALA A 28 49.67 -33.49 -4.14
CA ALA A 28 49.41 -32.39 -5.08
C ALA A 28 47.90 -32.09 -5.20
N ARG A 29 47.06 -33.13 -5.24
CA ARG A 29 45.60 -32.96 -5.29
C ARG A 29 45.02 -32.39 -4.00
N ILE A 30 45.55 -32.78 -2.84
CA ILE A 30 45.14 -32.23 -1.54
C ILE A 30 45.40 -30.72 -1.52
N ILE A 31 46.60 -30.28 -1.91
CA ILE A 31 46.97 -28.85 -1.95
C ILE A 31 46.02 -28.06 -2.88
N GLU A 32 45.70 -28.61 -4.05
CA GLU A 32 44.76 -27.97 -4.98
C GLU A 32 43.34 -27.84 -4.40
N LEU A 33 42.87 -28.89 -3.72
CA LEU A 33 41.56 -28.88 -3.06
C LEU A 33 41.54 -27.90 -1.88
N GLU A 34 42.59 -27.85 -1.07
CA GLU A 34 42.73 -26.89 0.03
C GLU A 34 42.69 -25.45 -0.48
N GLN A 35 43.40 -25.16 -1.59
CA GLN A 35 43.35 -23.84 -2.21
C GLN A 35 41.95 -23.50 -2.74
N THR A 36 41.26 -24.48 -3.32
CA THR A 36 39.89 -24.30 -3.82
C THR A 36 38.92 -24.01 -2.68
N VAL A 37 39.03 -24.74 -1.57
CA VAL A 37 38.21 -24.51 -0.36
C VAL A 37 38.48 -23.13 0.21
N ALA A 38 39.74 -22.72 0.34
CA ALA A 38 40.08 -21.39 0.83
C ALA A 38 39.51 -20.26 -0.05
N ASN A 39 39.53 -20.44 -1.39
CA ASN A 39 38.94 -19.49 -2.32
C ASN A 39 37.41 -19.41 -2.17
N LEU A 40 36.74 -20.57 -2.08
CA LEU A 40 35.30 -20.64 -1.89
C LEU A 40 34.85 -20.06 -0.55
N ASP A 41 35.61 -20.29 0.52
CA ASP A 41 35.33 -19.69 1.83
C ASP A 41 35.40 -18.16 1.78
N SER A 42 36.40 -17.61 1.09
CA SER A 42 36.49 -16.16 0.85
C SER A 42 35.31 -15.62 0.05
N GLU A 43 34.86 -16.36 -0.97
CA GLU A 43 33.71 -15.97 -1.79
C GLU A 43 32.40 -16.00 -0.99
N VAL A 44 32.21 -17.03 -0.16
CA VAL A 44 31.06 -17.14 0.74
C VAL A 44 31.00 -15.98 1.72
N VAL A 45 32.13 -15.57 2.29
CA VAL A 45 32.19 -14.41 3.19
C VAL A 45 31.79 -13.12 2.45
N SER A 46 32.32 -12.91 1.24
CA SER A 46 31.99 -11.76 0.40
C SER A 46 30.49 -11.71 0.04
N LEU A 47 29.91 -12.84 -0.38
CA LEU A 47 28.49 -12.95 -0.72
C LEU A 47 27.59 -12.70 0.49
N LYS A 48 27.97 -13.20 1.67
CA LYS A 48 27.23 -12.93 2.91
C LYS A 48 27.22 -11.45 3.27
N GLN A 49 28.35 -10.76 3.09
CA GLN A 49 28.42 -9.32 3.32
C GLN A 49 27.54 -8.55 2.32
N ALA A 50 27.63 -8.87 1.02
CA ALA A 50 26.82 -8.23 -0.01
C ALA A 50 25.31 -8.45 0.22
N LEU A 51 24.92 -9.63 0.70
CA LEU A 51 23.54 -9.93 1.07
C LEU A 51 23.07 -9.04 2.23
N ALA A 52 23.86 -8.93 3.31
CA ALA A 52 23.52 -8.09 4.46
C ALA A 52 23.37 -6.61 4.06
N GLU A 53 24.28 -6.10 3.22
CA GLU A 53 24.20 -4.72 2.69
C GLU A 53 22.95 -4.52 1.81
N SER A 54 22.57 -5.52 1.01
CA SER A 54 21.36 -5.45 0.18
C SER A 54 20.08 -5.47 1.02
N GLU A 55 20.04 -6.28 2.09
CA GLU A 55 18.92 -6.33 3.03
C GLU A 55 18.76 -5.00 3.76
N GLU A 56 19.84 -4.40 4.24
CA GLU A 56 19.84 -3.08 4.87
C GLU A 56 19.30 -2.00 3.92
N ARG A 57 19.75 -2.00 2.65
CA ARG A 57 19.22 -1.08 1.63
C ARG A 57 17.72 -1.28 1.37
N LEU A 58 17.25 -2.53 1.32
CA LEU A 58 15.82 -2.80 1.14
C LEU A 58 14.99 -2.30 2.32
N THR A 59 15.45 -2.49 3.55
CA THR A 59 14.74 -1.97 4.73
C THR A 59 14.65 -0.45 4.72
N THR A 60 15.74 0.24 4.37
CA THR A 60 15.79 1.70 4.25
C THR A 60 14.84 2.22 3.16
N ILE A 61 14.86 1.61 1.97
CA ILE A 61 13.99 1.99 0.86
C ILE A 61 12.52 1.77 1.22
N ASN A 62 12.19 0.63 1.82
CA ASN A 62 10.82 0.33 2.22
C ASN A 62 10.30 1.30 3.28
N HIS A 63 11.16 1.69 4.24
CA HIS A 63 10.80 2.69 5.25
C HIS A 63 10.54 4.05 4.61
N SER A 64 11.45 4.52 3.76
CA SER A 64 11.29 5.79 3.04
C SER A 64 10.07 5.80 2.12
N LEU A 65 9.77 4.68 1.47
CA LEU A 65 8.57 4.53 0.64
C LEU A 65 7.29 4.63 1.49
N ALA A 66 7.25 3.94 2.64
CA ALA A 66 6.11 4.01 3.56
C ALA A 66 5.89 5.44 4.08
N GLU A 67 6.96 6.15 4.45
CA GLU A 67 6.90 7.56 4.85
C GLU A 67 6.39 8.45 3.71
N ALA A 68 6.90 8.27 2.49
CA ALA A 68 6.48 9.04 1.33
C ALA A 68 5.00 8.82 1.01
N VAL A 69 4.50 7.58 1.10
CA VAL A 69 3.08 7.26 0.92
C VAL A 69 2.22 7.90 2.01
N ALA A 70 2.66 7.89 3.27
CA ALA A 70 1.94 8.54 4.36
C ALA A 70 1.82 10.06 4.14
N VAL A 71 2.95 10.72 3.82
CA VAL A 71 2.95 12.16 3.49
C VAL A 71 2.05 12.47 2.29
N TYR A 72 2.07 11.61 1.27
CA TYR A 72 1.18 11.75 0.11
C TYR A 72 -0.30 11.65 0.52
N LYS A 73 -0.66 10.68 1.38
CA LYS A 73 -2.01 10.53 1.91
C LYS A 73 -2.47 11.80 2.63
N ASP A 74 -1.63 12.36 3.50
CA ASP A 74 -1.93 13.58 4.25
C ASP A 74 -2.13 14.77 3.31
N LEU A 75 -1.30 14.89 2.26
CA LEU A 75 -1.43 15.94 1.25
C LEU A 75 -2.73 15.81 0.45
N VAL A 76 -3.13 14.59 0.12
CA VAL A 76 -4.40 14.30 -0.56
C VAL A 76 -5.58 14.67 0.35
N ALA A 77 -5.54 14.33 1.64
CA ALA A 77 -6.58 14.72 2.59
C ALA A 77 -6.69 16.25 2.72
N GLN A 78 -5.56 16.95 2.88
CA GLN A 78 -5.53 18.41 2.98
C GLN A 78 -6.04 19.10 1.71
N SER A 79 -5.72 18.55 0.54
CA SER A 79 -6.18 19.08 -0.75
C SER A 79 -7.67 18.84 -1.03
N ASN A 80 -8.32 17.95 -0.27
CA ASN A 80 -9.71 17.55 -0.49
C ASN A 80 -10.55 17.63 0.81
N PRO A 81 -10.74 18.83 1.39
CA PRO A 81 -11.41 19.00 2.70
C PRO A 81 -12.89 18.60 2.70
N GLU A 82 -13.52 18.46 1.53
CA GLU A 82 -14.90 17.98 1.41
C GLU A 82 -15.03 16.45 1.59
N VAL A 83 -13.91 15.72 1.51
CA VAL A 83 -13.85 14.28 1.64
C VAL A 83 -13.35 13.93 3.04
N PRO A 84 -14.13 13.17 3.85
CA PRO A 84 -13.67 12.68 5.13
C PRO A 84 -12.38 11.87 5.02
N GLU A 85 -11.43 12.12 5.91
CA GLU A 85 -10.10 11.48 5.91
C GLU A 85 -10.20 9.95 6.04
N GLU A 86 -11.23 9.46 6.74
CA GLU A 86 -11.50 8.04 6.93
C GLU A 86 -11.83 7.30 5.62
N LEU A 87 -12.24 8.03 4.58
CA LEU A 87 -12.52 7.46 3.25
C LEU A 87 -11.29 7.43 2.34
N ILE A 88 -10.19 8.06 2.74
CA ILE A 88 -8.91 8.05 2.02
C ILE A 88 -8.07 6.93 2.65
N THR A 89 -7.93 5.80 1.95
CA THR A 89 -7.33 4.56 2.50
C THR A 89 -6.34 3.95 1.52
N GLY A 90 -5.37 3.19 2.03
CA GLY A 90 -4.43 2.41 1.23
C GLY A 90 -2.97 2.67 1.60
N ASP A 91 -2.13 1.67 1.33
CA ASP A 91 -0.68 1.69 1.61
C ASP A 91 0.14 1.93 0.33
N THR A 92 -0.51 2.21 -0.80
CA THR A 92 0.12 2.64 -2.05
C THR A 92 -0.56 3.87 -2.62
N ILE A 93 0.14 4.59 -3.47
CA ILE A 93 -0.38 5.79 -4.16
C ILE A 93 -1.61 5.44 -4.98
N GLU A 94 -1.62 4.30 -5.66
CA GLU A 94 -2.72 3.83 -6.48
C GLU A 94 -3.97 3.55 -5.63
N ALA A 95 -3.81 2.86 -4.50
CA ALA A 95 -4.90 2.56 -3.58
C ALA A 95 -5.49 3.85 -2.96
N ILE A 96 -4.63 4.80 -2.58
CA ILE A 96 -5.05 6.11 -2.08
C ILE A 96 -5.87 6.84 -3.14
N ASN A 97 -5.40 6.90 -4.39
CA ASN A 97 -6.11 7.58 -5.47
C ASN A 97 -7.46 6.93 -5.79
N GLU A 98 -7.52 5.60 -5.81
CA GLU A 98 -8.76 4.87 -6.03
C GLU A 98 -9.78 5.14 -4.90
N SER A 99 -9.31 5.14 -3.65
CA SER A 99 -10.16 5.45 -2.49
C SER A 99 -10.69 6.88 -2.54
N LEU A 100 -9.86 7.86 -2.91
CA LEU A 100 -10.24 9.25 -3.05
C LEU A 100 -11.34 9.42 -4.10
N GLU A 101 -11.20 8.81 -5.27
CA GLU A 101 -12.21 8.90 -6.32
C GLU A 101 -13.53 8.28 -5.89
N LYS A 102 -13.50 7.10 -5.26
CA LYS A 102 -14.70 6.49 -4.66
C LYS A 102 -15.34 7.42 -3.63
N ALA A 103 -14.54 8.01 -2.75
CA ALA A 103 -15.02 8.92 -1.71
C ALA A 103 -15.67 10.17 -2.31
N LYS A 104 -15.07 10.81 -3.32
CA LYS A 104 -15.65 11.94 -4.05
C LYS A 104 -16.99 11.58 -4.66
N THR A 105 -17.10 10.41 -5.31
CA THR A 105 -18.39 10.00 -5.90
C THR A 105 -19.48 9.81 -4.85
N LEU A 106 -19.13 9.29 -3.66
CA LEU A 106 -20.06 9.13 -2.56
C LEU A 106 -20.50 10.48 -2.00
N VAL A 107 -19.57 11.39 -1.74
CA VAL A 107 -19.86 12.76 -1.27
C VAL A 107 -20.78 13.49 -2.26
N ASN A 108 -20.51 13.40 -3.57
CA ASN A 108 -21.35 14.00 -4.60
C ASN A 108 -22.77 13.41 -4.61
N ARG A 109 -22.90 12.09 -4.45
CA ARG A 109 -24.22 11.43 -4.36
C ARG A 109 -24.99 11.88 -3.12
N VAL A 110 -24.31 12.02 -1.98
CA VAL A 110 -24.92 12.50 -0.73
C VAL A 110 -25.39 13.95 -0.88
N LYS A 111 -24.56 14.83 -1.47
CA LYS A 111 -24.94 16.22 -1.78
C LYS A 111 -26.19 16.28 -2.65
N GLN A 112 -26.23 15.52 -3.75
CA GLN A 112 -27.39 15.46 -4.65
C GLN A 112 -28.65 14.93 -3.94
N GLY A 113 -28.53 13.89 -3.12
CA GLY A 113 -29.65 13.34 -2.35
C GLY A 113 -30.24 14.35 -1.37
N LEU A 114 -29.37 15.07 -0.64
CA LEU A 114 -29.79 16.10 0.30
C LEU A 114 -30.46 17.30 -0.41
N GLU A 115 -29.94 17.74 -1.56
CA GLU A 115 -30.56 18.80 -2.35
C GLU A 115 -31.95 18.43 -2.86
N ALA A 116 -32.12 17.18 -3.32
CA ALA A 116 -33.41 16.64 -3.73
C ALA A 116 -34.40 16.57 -2.55
N GLU A 117 -33.94 16.13 -1.38
CA GLU A 117 -34.74 16.07 -0.15
C GLU A 117 -35.16 17.47 0.33
N ILE A 118 -34.22 18.43 0.38
CA ILE A 118 -34.51 19.82 0.72
C ILE A 118 -35.53 20.42 -0.25
N THR A 119 -35.41 20.13 -1.55
CA THR A 119 -36.34 20.63 -2.57
C THR A 119 -37.73 20.00 -2.42
N ALA A 120 -37.81 18.69 -2.15
CA ALA A 120 -39.07 17.99 -1.91
C ALA A 120 -39.74 18.41 -0.58
N GLY A 121 -38.94 18.78 0.43
CA GLY A 121 -39.41 19.23 1.74
C GLY A 121 -39.82 20.71 1.80
N LYS A 122 -39.57 21.50 0.74
CA LYS A 122 -40.13 22.87 0.61
C LYS A 122 -41.63 22.80 0.41
N VAL A 123 -42.38 22.69 1.50
CA VAL A 123 -43.83 22.92 1.50
C VAL A 123 -44.10 24.34 0.98
N PRO A 124 -45.05 24.52 0.05
CA PRO A 124 -45.48 25.85 -0.39
C PRO A 124 -45.83 26.68 0.83
N ALA A 125 -45.24 27.88 0.94
CA ALA A 125 -45.52 28.81 2.03
C ALA A 125 -47.04 28.88 2.24
N GLY A 126 -47.42 28.76 3.52
CA GLY A 126 -48.75 28.38 3.98
C GLY A 126 -49.93 29.14 3.34
N ALA A 127 -51.11 28.54 3.52
CA ALA A 127 -52.42 29.00 3.05
C ALA A 127 -52.50 30.52 2.80
N PRO A 128 -53.08 30.96 1.66
CA PRO A 128 -53.11 32.36 1.27
C PRO A 128 -53.51 33.24 2.45
N ILE A 129 -52.78 34.36 2.63
CA ILE A 129 -53.15 35.41 3.58
C ILE A 129 -54.64 35.65 3.42
N ARG A 130 -55.40 35.54 4.51
CA ARG A 130 -56.82 35.89 4.52
C ARG A 130 -56.92 37.35 4.09
N THR A 131 -57.27 37.58 2.84
CA THR A 131 -57.66 38.90 2.36
C THR A 131 -58.95 39.25 3.12
N PRO A 132 -58.96 40.26 3.99
CA PRO A 132 -60.20 40.72 4.56
C PRO A 132 -61.10 41.22 3.41
N PRO A 133 -62.43 41.03 3.50
CA PRO A 133 -63.35 41.56 2.50
C PRO A 133 -63.14 43.07 2.34
N ASP A 134 -63.03 43.53 1.09
CA ASP A 134 -62.88 44.96 0.83
C ASP A 134 -64.21 45.69 1.11
N LEU A 135 -64.25 46.39 2.24
CA LEU A 135 -65.42 47.17 2.65
C LEU A 135 -65.39 48.59 2.07
N SER A 136 -64.37 48.98 1.30
CA SER A 136 -64.23 50.35 0.79
C SER A 136 -65.33 50.75 -0.20
N ALA A 137 -65.87 49.78 -0.93
CA ALA A 137 -66.97 49.97 -1.88
C ALA A 137 -68.38 50.06 -1.24
N LEU A 138 -68.51 49.79 0.07
CA LEU A 138 -69.79 49.83 0.78
C LEU A 138 -70.06 51.22 1.37
N SER A 139 -71.31 51.68 1.23
CA SER A 139 -71.79 52.90 1.87
C SER A 139 -71.77 52.77 3.41
N PRO A 140 -71.78 53.89 4.16
CA PRO A 140 -71.78 53.85 5.62
C PRO A 140 -72.91 53.01 6.23
N ARG A 141 -74.08 52.95 5.58
CA ARG A 141 -75.21 52.11 6.04
C ARG A 141 -74.96 50.61 5.82
N GLU A 142 -74.36 50.24 4.70
CA GLU A 142 -74.08 48.83 4.37
C GLU A 142 -72.96 48.26 5.24
N LYS A 143 -71.97 49.09 5.62
CA LYS A 143 -70.93 48.70 6.60
C LYS A 143 -71.52 48.33 7.96
N ILE A 144 -72.51 49.09 8.43
CA ILE A 144 -73.19 48.82 9.71
C ILE A 144 -73.98 47.51 9.62
N ASN A 145 -74.75 47.30 8.54
CA ASN A 145 -75.53 46.08 8.34
C ASN A 145 -74.64 44.82 8.25
N TYR A 146 -73.51 44.92 7.55
CA TYR A 146 -72.51 43.85 7.48
C TYR A 146 -71.95 43.50 8.88
N ALA A 147 -71.66 44.52 9.71
CA ALA A 147 -71.09 44.33 11.04
C ALA A 147 -72.08 43.69 12.05
N ILE A 148 -73.39 43.87 11.88
CA ILE A 148 -74.42 43.28 12.74
C ILE A 148 -74.92 41.91 12.24
N GLY A 149 -74.29 41.33 11.21
CA GLY A 149 -74.61 39.99 10.69
C GLY A 149 -75.86 39.94 9.81
N GLY A 150 -76.32 41.07 9.27
CA GLY A 150 -77.40 41.10 8.30
C GLY A 150 -76.93 40.50 6.98
N LYS A 151 -77.64 39.50 6.45
CA LYS A 151 -77.41 39.01 5.08
C LYS A 151 -77.58 40.18 4.11
N THR A 152 -76.61 40.34 3.21
CA THR A 152 -76.64 41.25 2.06
C THR A 152 -77.92 41.13 1.28
#